data_AF-A0A829GG29-F1
#
_entry.id   AF-A0A829GG29-F1
#
_cell.length_a   1.000
_cell.length_b   1.000
_cell.length_c   1.000
_cell.angle_alpha   90.00
_cell.angle_beta   90.00
_cell.angle_gamma   90.00
#
_symmetry.space_group_name_H-M   'P 1'
#
loop_
_entity.id
_entity.type
_entity.pdbx_description
1 polymer ?
#
loop_
_entity_poly.entity_id
_entity_poly.type
_entity_poly.pdbx_seq_one_letter_code
_entity_poly.pdbx_strand_id
1 'polypeptide(L)'
;MLLLRLQQHAPLVQYQYDAAFVAKMLDKCKLDQEMFYEDRQRSEVKMGFDSDQRTANQMGITQTPSLVIVDTDRKVDDGHAVLIEQIGDPALIPHLCDLIRTDPAGFFTERPENMGSNFRIF
;
A
#
# COMPACT_ATOMS: atom_id res chain seq x y z
N MET A 1 5.32 7.77 12.91
CA MET A 1 4.97 7.51 11.49
C MET A 1 3.78 8.38 11.09
N LEU A 2 3.96 9.27 10.11
CA LEU A 2 2.98 10.30 9.71
C LEU A 2 1.69 9.71 9.11
N LEU A 3 1.80 8.70 8.24
CA LEU A 3 0.65 8.06 7.57
C LEU A 3 -0.36 7.47 8.57
N LEU A 4 0.09 6.72 9.57
CA LEU A 4 -0.80 6.17 10.62
C LEU A 4 -1.52 7.29 11.40
N ARG A 5 -0.83 8.40 11.68
CA ARG A 5 -1.44 9.54 12.38
C ARG A 5 -2.50 10.23 11.52
N LEU A 6 -2.24 10.41 10.23
CA LEU A 6 -3.22 10.93 9.27
C LEU A 6 -4.45 10.02 9.21
N GLN A 7 -4.25 8.70 9.07
CA GLN A 7 -5.32 7.72 9.00
C GLN A 7 -6.13 7.60 10.30
N GLN A 8 -5.53 7.80 11.47
CA GLN A 8 -6.26 7.83 12.75
C GLN A 8 -7.18 9.06 12.88
N HIS A 9 -6.89 10.16 12.18
CA HIS A 9 -7.67 11.39 12.27
C HIS A 9 -8.70 11.54 11.13
N ALA A 10 -8.44 10.94 9.96
CA ALA A 10 -9.30 11.04 8.77
C ALA A 10 -10.73 10.47 8.91
N PRO A 11 -10.98 9.31 9.56
CA PRO A 11 -12.33 8.73 9.65
C PRO A 11 -13.17 9.33 10.78
N LEU A 12 -12.60 10.13 11.67
CA LEU A 12 -13.28 10.60 12.89
C LEU A 12 -14.00 11.94 12.72
N VAL A 13 -13.69 12.72 11.67
CA VAL A 13 -14.31 14.03 11.37
C VAL A 13 -14.11 14.33 9.87
N GLN A 14 -15.08 15.00 9.22
CA GLN A 14 -14.87 15.69 7.94
C GLN A 14 -13.80 16.80 8.13
N TYR A 15 -12.52 16.45 8.17
CA TYR A 15 -11.45 17.43 8.17
C TYR A 15 -11.03 17.74 6.74
N GLN A 16 -10.89 19.03 6.46
CA GLN A 16 -10.24 19.51 5.26
C GLN A 16 -8.72 19.32 5.43
N TYR A 17 -8.07 18.68 4.47
CA TYR A 17 -6.61 18.60 4.45
C TYR A 17 -6.05 19.98 4.12
N ASP A 18 -5.62 20.72 5.14
CA ASP A 18 -5.06 22.07 5.02
C ASP A 18 -3.69 22.19 5.73
N ALA A 19 -3.03 23.33 5.55
CA ALA A 19 -1.71 23.58 6.13
C ALA A 19 -1.71 23.53 7.67
N ALA A 20 -2.78 23.98 8.32
CA ALA A 20 -2.90 23.99 9.77
C ALA A 20 -3.00 22.56 10.33
N PHE A 21 -3.75 21.69 9.66
CA PHE A 21 -3.85 20.27 9.99
C PHE A 21 -2.51 19.57 9.80
N VAL A 22 -1.83 19.81 8.67
CA VAL A 22 -0.50 19.23 8.40
C VAL A 22 0.49 19.65 9.48
N ALA A 23 0.60 20.93 9.81
CA ALA A 23 1.49 21.42 10.87
C ALA A 23 1.22 20.72 12.21
N LYS A 24 -0.05 20.60 12.61
CA LYS A 24 -0.46 19.86 13.83
C LYS A 24 -0.04 18.40 13.80
N MET A 25 -0.10 17.73 12.65
CA MET A 25 0.32 16.33 12.51
C MET A 25 1.84 16.17 12.55
N LEU A 26 2.58 17.09 11.94
CA LEU A 26 4.04 17.11 11.99
C LEU A 26 4.54 17.27 13.43
N ASP A 27 3.95 18.20 14.19
CA ASP A 27 4.26 18.40 15.62
C ASP A 27 4.00 17.13 16.43
N LYS A 28 2.83 16.50 16.24
CA LYS A 28 2.49 15.23 16.91
C LYS A 28 3.47 14.10 16.56
N CYS A 29 4.01 14.11 15.35
CA CYS A 29 4.98 13.12 14.89
C CYS A 29 6.42 13.47 15.25
N LYS A 30 6.68 14.65 15.83
CA LYS A 30 8.02 15.22 16.06
C LYS A 30 8.84 15.27 14.76
N LEU A 31 8.18 15.63 13.66
CA LEU A 31 8.83 15.85 12.36
C LEU A 31 9.23 17.32 12.24
N ASP A 32 10.41 17.56 11.67
CA ASP A 32 10.85 18.89 11.31
C ASP A 32 9.94 19.46 10.22
N GLN A 33 9.29 20.58 10.51
CA GLN A 33 8.33 21.18 9.59
C GLN A 33 9.02 21.79 8.36
N GLU A 34 10.17 22.43 8.55
CA GLU A 34 10.92 23.08 7.48
C GLU A 34 11.40 22.04 6.47
N MET A 35 12.02 20.97 6.96
CA MET A 35 12.49 19.86 6.14
C MET A 35 11.34 19.16 5.41
N PHE A 36 10.19 18.98 6.07
CA PHE A 36 9.01 18.37 5.45
C PHE A 36 8.50 19.18 4.24
N TYR A 37 8.44 20.50 4.36
CA TYR A 37 7.98 21.36 3.26
C TYR A 37 9.04 21.49 2.16
N GLU A 38 10.32 21.54 2.51
CA GLU A 38 11.42 21.52 1.54
C GLU A 38 11.35 20.27 0.66
N ASP A 39 11.22 19.08 1.28
CA ASP A 39 11.13 17.82 0.56
C ASP A 39 9.91 17.78 -0.39
N ARG A 40 8.75 18.33 -0.01
CA ARG A 40 7.57 18.38 -0.91
C ARG A 40 7.77 19.26 -2.14
N GLN A 41 8.70 20.20 -2.11
CA GLN A 41 9.00 21.03 -3.29
C GLN A 41 9.98 20.36 -4.25
N ARG A 42 10.75 19.37 -3.76
CA ARG A 42 11.72 18.61 -4.57
C ARG A 42 11.01 17.87 -5.72
N SER A 43 11.64 17.91 -6.89
CA SER A 43 11.09 17.26 -8.10
C SER A 43 11.10 15.75 -7.94
N GLU A 44 12.06 15.20 -7.19
CA GLU A 44 12.23 13.78 -6.88
C GLU A 44 11.01 13.23 -6.15
N VAL A 45 10.44 13.99 -5.20
CA VAL A 45 9.24 13.57 -4.47
C VAL A 45 8.01 13.52 -5.40
N LYS A 46 7.89 14.47 -6.33
CA LYS A 46 6.81 14.47 -7.34
C LYS A 46 6.99 13.32 -8.32
N MET A 47 8.21 13.10 -8.80
CA MET A 47 8.54 11.99 -9.71
C MET A 47 8.30 10.63 -9.06
N GLY A 48 8.65 10.47 -7.79
CA GLY A 48 8.38 9.26 -7.01
C GLY A 48 6.87 9.01 -6.89
N PHE A 49 6.11 10.03 -6.52
CA PHE A 49 4.64 9.93 -6.43
C PHE A 49 3.98 9.55 -7.77
N ASP A 50 4.37 10.21 -8.87
CA ASP A 50 3.86 9.91 -10.20
C ASP A 50 4.27 8.49 -10.65
N SER A 51 5.47 8.05 -10.27
CA SER A 51 5.95 6.70 -10.53
C SER A 51 5.10 5.66 -9.80
N ASP A 52 4.84 5.85 -8.51
CA ASP A 52 4.01 4.95 -7.71
C ASP A 52 2.59 4.85 -8.28
N GLN A 53 2.01 5.98 -8.70
CA GLN A 53 0.69 5.98 -9.37
C GLN A 53 0.71 5.21 -10.69
N ARG A 54 1.74 5.38 -11.52
CA ARG A 54 1.89 4.63 -12.77
C ARG A 54 2.01 3.14 -12.49
N THR A 55 2.83 2.74 -11.51
CA THR A 55 3.00 1.34 -11.13
C THR A 55 1.69 0.73 -10.63
N ALA A 56 0.94 1.43 -9.77
CA ALA A 56 -0.36 0.96 -9.32
C ALA A 56 -1.35 0.76 -10.47
N ASN A 57 -1.38 1.70 -11.44
CA ASN A 57 -2.21 1.58 -12.64
C ASN A 57 -1.77 0.40 -13.53
N GLN A 58 -0.47 0.18 -13.71
CA GLN A 58 0.08 -0.95 -14.47
C GLN A 58 -0.26 -2.29 -13.82
N MET A 59 -0.32 -2.34 -12.49
CA MET A 59 -0.76 -3.51 -11.72
C MET A 59 -2.29 -3.70 -11.72
N GLY A 60 -3.04 -2.82 -12.39
CA GLY A 60 -4.50 -2.92 -12.48
C GLY A 60 -5.21 -2.67 -11.15
N ILE A 61 -4.58 -1.95 -10.22
CA ILE A 61 -5.16 -1.60 -8.93
C ILE A 61 -6.28 -0.59 -9.15
N THR A 62 -7.52 -0.98 -8.82
CA THR A 62 -8.69 -0.10 -8.97
C THR A 62 -9.31 0.29 -7.63
N GLN A 63 -8.91 -0.40 -6.55
CA GLN A 63 -9.46 -0.20 -5.22
C GLN A 63 -8.35 -0.02 -4.18
N THR A 64 -8.68 0.62 -3.06
CA THR A 64 -7.79 0.78 -1.91
C THR A 64 -8.53 0.41 -0.61
N PRO A 65 -7.86 -0.18 0.39
CA PRO A 65 -6.48 -0.66 0.36
C PRO A 65 -6.32 -1.95 -0.47
N SER A 66 -5.19 -2.07 -1.15
CA SER A 66 -4.79 -3.25 -1.94
C SER A 66 -3.35 -3.64 -1.62
N LEU A 67 -3.01 -4.91 -1.80
CA LEU A 67 -1.67 -5.46 -1.61
C LEU A 67 -1.24 -6.21 -2.85
N VAL A 68 0.01 -6.00 -3.27
CA VAL A 68 0.65 -6.80 -4.31
C VAL A 68 1.81 -7.54 -3.67
N ILE A 69 1.84 -8.86 -3.84
CA ILE A 69 2.92 -9.73 -3.39
C ILE A 69 3.61 -10.24 -4.65
N VAL A 70 4.94 -10.07 -4.73
CA VAL A 70 5.74 -10.44 -5.89
C VAL A 70 6.74 -11.52 -5.49
N ASP A 71 6.77 -12.61 -6.25
CA ASP A 71 7.84 -13.60 -6.21
C ASP A 71 9.04 -13.07 -7.00
N THR A 72 10.10 -12.69 -6.29
CA THR A 72 11.33 -12.16 -6.92
C THR A 72 12.28 -13.24 -7.41
N ASP A 73 12.03 -14.51 -7.06
CA ASP A 73 12.89 -15.64 -7.41
C ASP A 73 12.45 -16.31 -8.73
N ARG A 74 11.22 -16.07 -9.18
CA ARG A 74 10.68 -16.55 -10.47
C ARG A 74 11.00 -15.61 -11.64
N LYS A 75 11.18 -16.19 -12.82
CA LYS A 75 11.32 -15.43 -14.07
C LYS A 75 9.95 -14.90 -14.52
N VAL A 76 9.97 -13.70 -15.12
CA VAL A 76 8.83 -12.81 -15.44
C VAL A 76 7.71 -13.46 -16.29
N ASP A 77 7.97 -14.60 -16.93
CA ASP A 77 7.08 -15.18 -17.95
C ASP A 77 5.94 -16.05 -17.39
N ASP A 78 6.01 -16.46 -16.12
CA ASP A 78 4.98 -17.26 -15.44
C ASP A 78 4.54 -16.53 -14.15
N GLY A 79 3.25 -16.14 -14.07
CA GLY A 79 2.58 -15.53 -12.90
C GLY A 79 3.46 -15.32 -11.67
N HIS A 80 3.94 -14.09 -11.48
CA HIS A 80 4.95 -13.74 -10.48
C HIS A 80 4.40 -12.75 -9.45
N ALA A 81 3.18 -12.26 -9.63
CA ALA A 81 2.56 -11.34 -8.70
C ALA A 81 1.11 -11.73 -8.38
N VAL A 82 0.75 -11.60 -7.10
CA VAL A 82 -0.63 -11.72 -6.62
C VAL A 82 -1.09 -10.37 -6.12
N LEU A 83 -2.16 -9.84 -6.73
CA LEU A 83 -2.91 -8.68 -6.27
C LEU A 83 -4.08 -9.13 -5.41
N ILE A 84 -4.22 -8.49 -4.25
CA ILE A 84 -5.30 -8.67 -3.30
C ILE A 84 -5.97 -7.31 -3.11
N GLU A 85 -7.19 -7.16 -3.62
CA GLU A 85 -7.96 -5.92 -3.50
C GLU A 85 -8.93 -5.98 -2.30
N GLN A 86 -9.23 -4.80 -1.72
CA GLN A 86 -10.20 -4.62 -0.64
C GLN A 86 -9.83 -5.34 0.66
N ILE A 87 -8.60 -5.13 1.15
CA ILE A 87 -8.16 -5.71 2.42
C ILE A 87 -8.86 -5.01 3.59
N GLY A 88 -9.93 -5.64 4.09
CA GLY A 88 -10.71 -5.15 5.22
C GLY A 88 -10.33 -5.77 6.57
N ASP A 89 -9.76 -6.98 6.56
CA ASP A 89 -9.41 -7.73 7.77
C ASP A 89 -7.87 -7.78 7.95
N PRO A 90 -7.32 -7.13 8.98
CA PRO A 90 -5.89 -7.20 9.29
C PRO A 90 -5.38 -8.62 9.58
N ALA A 91 -6.25 -9.55 10.01
CA ALA A 91 -5.87 -10.95 10.26
C ALA A 91 -5.52 -11.71 8.97
N LEU A 92 -5.90 -11.17 7.80
CA LEU A 92 -5.53 -11.74 6.50
C LEU A 92 -4.01 -11.73 6.29
N ILE A 93 -3.29 -10.69 6.74
CA ILE A 93 -1.85 -10.56 6.47
C ILE A 93 -1.03 -11.72 7.09
N PRO A 94 -1.17 -12.05 8.40
CA PRO A 94 -0.50 -13.22 8.97
C PRO A 94 -0.82 -14.52 8.24
N HIS A 95 -2.08 -14.71 7.84
CA HIS A 95 -2.50 -15.91 7.11
C HIS A 95 -1.83 -16.03 5.73
N LEU A 96 -1.75 -14.92 4.98
CA LEU A 96 -1.03 -14.87 3.71
C LEU A 96 0.46 -15.19 3.89
N CYS A 97 1.09 -14.65 4.94
CA CYS A 97 2.48 -14.96 5.25
C CYS A 97 2.71 -16.45 5.54
N ASP A 98 1.80 -17.09 6.28
CA ASP A 98 1.87 -18.52 6.54
C ASP A 98 1.74 -19.34 5.27
N LEU A 99 0.81 -18.99 4.38
CA LEU A 99 0.62 -19.68 3.10
C LEU A 99 1.85 -19.58 2.19
N ILE A 100 2.40 -18.37 2.04
CA ILE A 100 3.63 -18.16 1.26
C ILE A 100 4.78 -18.99 1.84
N ARG A 101 4.85 -19.11 3.17
CA ARG A 101 5.90 -19.90 3.83
C ARG A 101 5.72 -21.41 3.66
N THR A 102 4.49 -21.92 3.69
CA THR A 102 4.21 -23.36 3.62
C THR A 102 4.12 -23.89 2.20
N ASP A 103 3.59 -23.09 1.28
CA ASP A 103 3.39 -23.45 -0.12
C ASP A 103 3.50 -22.21 -1.02
N PRO A 104 4.73 -21.70 -1.22
CA PRO A 104 4.95 -20.55 -2.10
C PRO A 104 4.52 -20.87 -3.54
N ALA A 105 4.70 -22.12 -3.99
CA ALA A 105 4.39 -22.47 -5.35
C ALA A 105 2.89 -22.40 -5.62
N GLY A 106 2.08 -23.03 -4.76
CA GLY A 106 0.62 -22.94 -4.83
C GLY A 106 0.13 -21.50 -4.71
N PHE A 107 0.71 -20.70 -3.81
CA PHE A 107 0.28 -19.31 -3.61
C PHE A 107 0.34 -18.45 -4.89
N PHE A 108 1.40 -18.58 -5.69
CA PHE A 108 1.58 -17.79 -6.91
C PHE A 108 0.92 -18.39 -8.16
N THR A 109 0.57 -19.69 -8.16
CA THR A 109 -0.03 -20.35 -9.32
C THR A 109 -1.53 -20.63 -9.19
N GLU A 110 -2.02 -20.81 -7.97
CA GLU A 110 -3.41 -21.14 -7.69
C GLU A 110 -4.11 -19.90 -7.10
N ARG A 111 -5.33 -19.62 -7.57
CA ARG A 111 -6.13 -18.57 -6.92
C ARG A 111 -6.49 -19.07 -5.53
N PRO A 112 -6.22 -18.31 -4.46
CA PRO A 112 -6.73 -18.65 -3.14
C PRO A 112 -8.25 -18.55 -3.15
N GLU A 113 -8.94 -19.63 -3.50
CA GLU A 113 -10.39 -19.70 -3.41
C GLU A 113 -10.77 -19.67 -1.92
N ASN A 114 -11.71 -18.79 -1.55
CA ASN A 114 -12.33 -18.65 -0.21
C ASN A 114 -11.71 -17.68 0.82
N MET A 115 -10.95 -16.65 0.43
CA MET A 115 -10.37 -15.69 1.40
C MET A 115 -11.12 -14.36 1.59
N GLY A 116 -12.34 -14.19 1.05
CA GLY A 116 -13.15 -12.99 1.31
C GLY A 116 -12.64 -11.68 0.69
N SER A 117 -11.57 -11.72 -0.11
CA SER A 117 -11.01 -10.62 -0.90
C SER A 117 -10.89 -11.01 -2.38
N ASN A 118 -10.79 -10.03 -3.29
CA ASN A 118 -10.63 -10.30 -4.72
C ASN A 118 -9.14 -10.55 -5.04
N PHE A 119 -8.81 -11.76 -5.50
CA PHE A 119 -7.45 -12.17 -5.88
C PHE A 119 -7.27 -12.15 -7.40
N ARG A 120 -6.17 -11.57 -7.87
CA ARG A 120 -5.74 -11.63 -9.27
C ARG A 120 -4.26 -12.00 -9.36
N ILE A 121 -3.93 -12.88 -10.30
CA ILE A 121 -2.55 -13.33 -10.57
C ILE A 121 -2.13 -12.70 -11.89
N PHE A 122 -0.90 -12.17 -11.95
CA PHE A 122 -0.30 -11.57 -13.14
C PHE A 122 1.16 -12.00 -13.32
#